data_AF-A0A673GMB4-F1
#
_entry.id   AF-A0A673GMB4-F1
#
_cell.length_a   1.000
_cell.length_b   1.000
_cell.length_c   1.000
_cell.angle_alpha   90.00
_cell.angle_beta   90.00
_cell.angle_gamma   90.00
#
_symmetry.space_group_name_H-M   'P 1'
#
loop_
_entity.id
_entity.type
_entity.pdbx_description
1 polymer ?
#
loop_
_entity_poly.entity_id
_entity_poly.type
_entity_poly.pdbx_seq_one_letter_code
_entity_poly.pdbx_strand_id
1 'polypeptide(L)'
;MAKEDEKKETGEWKEFFWNPRTHELLGRTASSWGLILLFYLIFYTFLAGMFCLTMYVMLLTLDDYQPTWQDRLATPDFNFSLIISNFLMCF
;
A
#
# COMPACT_ATOMS: atom_id res chain seq x y z
N MET A 1 21.94 -19.11 -37.47
CA MET A 1 20.62 -19.76 -37.33
C MET A 1 19.88 -19.36 -36.04
N ALA A 2 20.54 -18.87 -34.99
CA ALA A 2 19.90 -18.49 -33.71
C ALA A 2 18.99 -17.22 -33.69
N LYS A 3 18.64 -16.60 -34.83
CA LYS A 3 17.81 -15.37 -34.86
C LYS A 3 16.35 -15.62 -35.22
N GLU A 4 16.02 -16.82 -35.69
CA GLU A 4 14.67 -17.15 -36.15
C GLU A 4 13.79 -17.73 -35.04
N ASP A 5 14.40 -18.38 -34.03
CA ASP A 5 13.67 -19.01 -32.92
C ASP A 5 13.19 -17.99 -31.89
N GLU A 6 14.03 -17.00 -31.53
CA GLU A 6 13.62 -15.90 -30.62
C GLU A 6 12.46 -15.07 -31.20
N LYS A 7 12.43 -14.88 -32.53
CA LYS A 7 11.34 -14.14 -33.21
C LYS A 7 10.02 -14.90 -33.23
N LYS A 8 10.07 -16.25 -33.27
CA LYS A 8 8.87 -17.09 -33.23
C LYS A 8 8.29 -17.14 -31.83
N GLU A 9 9.13 -17.34 -30.80
CA GLU A 9 8.66 -17.33 -29.41
C GLU A 9 8.13 -15.96 -28.99
N THR A 10 8.85 -14.87 -29.30
CA THR A 10 8.35 -13.52 -28.99
C THR A 10 7.12 -13.13 -29.81
N GLY A 11 6.98 -13.69 -31.02
CA GLY A 11 5.81 -13.53 -31.88
C GLY A 11 4.57 -14.20 -31.31
N GLU A 12 4.67 -15.48 -30.91
CA GLU A 12 3.57 -16.23 -30.29
C GLU A 12 3.15 -15.65 -28.95
N TRP A 13 4.10 -15.30 -28.07
CA TRP A 13 3.78 -14.69 -26.77
C TRP A 13 3.13 -13.31 -26.92
N LYS A 14 3.58 -12.51 -27.90
CA LYS A 14 2.93 -11.23 -28.23
C LYS A 14 1.58 -11.41 -28.89
N GLU A 15 1.39 -12.38 -29.78
CA GLU A 15 0.08 -12.64 -30.40
C GLU A 15 -0.94 -13.20 -29.41
N PHE A 16 -0.49 -14.00 -28.43
CA PHE A 16 -1.34 -14.48 -27.32
C PHE A 16 -1.78 -13.34 -26.40
N PHE A 17 -0.93 -12.33 -26.20
CA PHE A 17 -1.25 -11.12 -25.43
C PHE A 17 -1.96 -10.05 -26.26
N TRP A 18 -1.65 -9.90 -27.54
CA TRP A 18 -2.02 -8.75 -28.35
C TRP A 18 -2.19 -9.12 -29.82
N ASN A 19 -3.44 -9.19 -30.28
CA ASN A 19 -3.75 -9.34 -31.70
C ASN A 19 -3.88 -7.94 -32.36
N PRO A 20 -2.88 -7.46 -33.12
CA PRO A 20 -2.86 -6.10 -33.69
C PRO A 20 -3.95 -5.86 -34.75
N ARG A 21 -4.62 -6.90 -35.25
CA ARG A 21 -5.69 -6.79 -36.25
C ARG A 21 -7.07 -6.52 -35.65
N THR A 22 -7.33 -6.96 -34.41
CA THR A 22 -8.66 -6.88 -33.78
C THR A 22 -8.66 -6.23 -32.39
N HIS A 23 -7.50 -5.88 -31.82
CA HIS A 23 -7.38 -5.38 -30.45
C HIS A 23 -8.14 -6.28 -29.45
N GLU A 24 -7.91 -7.58 -29.53
CA GLU A 24 -8.47 -8.56 -28.59
C GLU A 24 -7.36 -8.99 -27.63
N LEU A 25 -7.54 -8.66 -26.35
CA LEU A 25 -6.66 -9.06 -25.26
C LEU A 25 -7.31 -10.29 -24.61
N LEU A 26 -6.68 -11.46 -24.72
CA LEU A 26 -7.04 -12.66 -23.94
C LEU A 26 -8.53 -13.06 -24.05
N GLY A 27 -9.09 -13.08 -25.26
CA GLY A 27 -10.42 -13.66 -25.51
C GLY A 27 -11.62 -12.73 -25.26
N ARG A 28 -11.42 -11.45 -24.96
CA ARG A 28 -12.46 -10.40 -25.02
C ARG A 28 -11.98 -9.16 -25.75
N THR A 29 -12.91 -8.45 -26.38
CA THR A 29 -12.67 -7.15 -27.03
C THR A 29 -12.01 -6.17 -26.04
N ALA A 30 -10.91 -5.51 -26.42
CA ALA A 30 -10.18 -4.57 -25.56
C ALA A 30 -11.06 -3.44 -25.00
N SER A 31 -12.16 -3.11 -25.68
CA SER A 31 -13.16 -2.15 -25.19
C SER A 31 -13.74 -2.56 -23.83
N SER A 32 -14.13 -3.83 -23.65
CA SER A 32 -14.69 -4.31 -22.38
C SER A 32 -13.65 -4.35 -21.26
N TRP A 33 -12.42 -4.71 -21.59
CA TRP A 33 -11.28 -4.71 -20.67
C TRP A 33 -10.93 -3.30 -20.19
N GLY A 34 -10.91 -2.33 -21.12
CA GLY A 34 -10.72 -0.92 -20.80
C GLY A 34 -11.84 -0.39 -19.91
N LEU A 35 -13.10 -0.75 -20.17
CA LEU A 35 -14.25 -0.39 -19.34
C LEU A 35 -14.13 -0.95 -17.90
N ILE A 36 -13.72 -2.20 -17.73
CA ILE A 36 -13.50 -2.80 -16.40
C ILE A 36 -12.35 -2.12 -15.67
N LEU A 37 -11.21 -1.88 -16.35
CA LEU A 37 -10.07 -1.19 -15.74
C LEU A 37 -10.39 0.26 -15.37
N LEU A 38 -11.08 0.99 -16.24
CA LEU A 38 -11.49 2.37 -15.97
C LEU A 38 -12.47 2.43 -14.80
N PHE A 39 -13.43 1.51 -14.75
CA PHE A 39 -14.35 1.38 -13.62
C PHE A 39 -13.60 1.12 -12.31
N TYR A 40 -12.66 0.16 -12.31
CA TYR A 40 -11.83 -0.14 -11.15
C TYR A 40 -10.96 1.06 -10.74
N LEU A 41 -10.32 1.77 -11.68
CA LEU A 41 -9.53 2.96 -11.33
C LEU A 41 -10.35 4.02 -10.63
N ILE A 42 -11.50 4.42 -11.20
CA ILE A 42 -12.37 5.44 -10.58
C ILE A 42 -12.85 4.98 -9.21
N PHE A 43 -13.30 3.73 -9.10
CA PHE A 43 -13.79 3.16 -7.85
C PHE A 43 -12.73 3.14 -6.76
N TYR A 44 -11.52 2.67 -7.06
CA TYR A 44 -10.42 2.62 -6.10
C TYR A 44 -9.87 4.00 -5.76
N THR A 45 -9.85 4.96 -6.70
CA THR A 45 -9.49 6.35 -6.38
C THR A 45 -10.52 6.99 -5.45
N PHE A 46 -11.81 6.72 -5.63
CA PHE A 46 -12.84 7.24 -4.72
C PHE A 46 -12.75 6.62 -3.33
N LEU A 47 -12.54 5.29 -3.24
CA LEU A 47 -12.29 4.61 -1.96
C LEU A 47 -11.04 5.12 -1.26
N ALA A 48 -9.92 5.24 -1.99
CA ALA A 48 -8.67 5.76 -1.45
C ALA A 48 -8.82 7.23 -1.04
N GLY A 49 -9.55 8.04 -1.81
CA GLY A 49 -9.83 9.44 -1.50
C GLY A 49 -10.65 9.58 -0.22
N MET A 50 -11.73 8.81 -0.06
CA MET A 50 -12.53 8.79 1.17
C MET A 50 -11.71 8.32 2.37
N PHE A 51 -10.89 7.28 2.20
CA PHE A 51 -9.99 6.80 3.25
C PHE A 51 -8.97 7.87 3.65
N CYS A 52 -8.25 8.45 2.70
CA CYS A 52 -7.30 9.53 2.93
C CYS A 52 -7.98 10.76 3.55
N LEU A 53 -9.20 11.09 3.16
CA LEU A 53 -9.97 12.20 3.74
C LEU A 53 -10.28 11.94 5.21
N THR A 54 -10.77 10.75 5.56
CA THR A 54 -11.01 10.41 6.98
C THR A 54 -9.73 10.46 7.81
N MET A 55 -8.61 10.01 7.23
CA MET A 55 -7.31 10.06 7.88
C MET A 55 -6.76 11.49 8.01
N TYR A 56 -6.99 12.34 7.00
CA TYR A 56 -6.67 13.78 7.04
C TYR A 56 -7.48 14.52 8.10
N VAL A 57 -8.79 14.26 8.20
CA VAL A 57 -9.65 14.86 9.24
C VAL A 57 -9.17 14.45 10.64
N MET A 58 -8.77 13.20 10.84
CA MET A 58 -8.18 12.77 12.11
C MET A 58 -6.92 13.56 12.45
N LEU A 59 -6.04 13.81 11.47
CA LEU A 59 -4.85 14.64 11.67
C LEU A 59 -5.18 16.10 12.02
N LEU A 60 -6.24 16.67 11.44
CA LEU A 60 -6.70 18.01 11.81
C LEU A 60 -7.19 18.11 13.27
N THR A 61 -7.63 16.99 13.86
CA THR A 61 -8.04 16.95 15.27
C THR A 61 -6.88 16.73 16.24
N LEU A 62 -5.66 16.49 15.72
CA LEU A 62 -4.47 16.23 16.52
C LEU A 62 -3.64 17.51 16.64
N ASP A 63 -3.27 17.89 17.86
CA ASP A 63 -2.41 19.05 18.14
C ASP A 63 -0.93 18.65 18.02
N ASP A 64 -0.14 19.40 17.23
CA ASP A 64 1.28 19.09 16.97
C ASP A 64 2.18 19.25 18.21
N TYR A 65 1.72 19.96 19.25
CA TYR A 65 2.55 20.35 20.39
C TYR A 65 2.33 19.50 21.64
N GLN A 66 1.16 18.90 21.82
CA GLN A 66 0.86 18.06 22.99
C GLN A 66 0.08 16.79 22.58
N PRO A 67 0.61 15.58 22.84
CA PRO A 67 -0.11 14.36 22.50
C PRO A 67 -1.35 14.19 23.39
N THR A 68 -2.50 13.93 22.76
CA THR A 68 -3.84 13.91 23.40
C THR A 68 -3.97 12.90 24.54
N TRP A 69 -3.19 11.81 24.53
CA TRP A 69 -3.30 10.72 25.50
C TRP A 69 -1.93 10.41 26.11
N GLN A 70 -1.67 10.94 27.31
CA GLN A 70 -0.41 10.76 28.06
C GLN A 70 -0.56 9.87 29.31
N ASP A 71 -1.74 9.29 29.55
CA ASP A 71 -2.04 8.49 30.76
C ASP A 71 -1.18 7.23 30.89
N ARG A 72 -0.56 6.77 29.80
CA ARG A 72 0.39 5.64 29.77
C ARG A 72 1.80 6.00 30.24
N LEU A 73 2.13 7.30 30.32
CA LEU A 73 3.44 7.83 30.71
C LEU A 73 3.45 8.39 32.14
N ALA A 74 2.31 8.39 32.82
CA ALA A 74 2.13 9.02 34.13
C ALA A 74 2.75 8.25 35.31
N THR A 75 3.50 7.18 35.08
CA THR A 75 4.38 6.61 36.10
C THR A 75 5.74 7.30 36.02
N PRO A 76 6.01 8.36 36.81
CA PRO A 76 7.38 8.82 36.99
C PRO A 76 8.22 7.63 37.49
N ASP A 77 9.41 7.48 36.93
CA ASP A 77 10.19 6.24 36.95
C ASP A 77 10.62 5.78 38.36
N PHE A 78 9.73 5.09 39.08
CA PHE A 78 10.06 4.35 40.30
C PHE A 78 11.01 3.17 40.06
N ASN A 79 11.20 2.75 38.80
CA ASN A 79 12.11 1.67 38.43
C ASN A 79 13.60 2.03 38.66
N PHE A 80 14.00 3.31 38.54
CA PHE A 80 15.40 3.69 38.75
C PHE A 80 15.78 3.66 40.23
N SER A 81 14.86 4.05 41.13
CA SER A 81 15.09 4.03 42.58
C SER A 81 15.13 2.60 43.15
N LEU A 82 14.27 1.69 42.65
CA LEU A 82 14.22 0.29 43.11
C LEU A 82 15.43 -0.54 42.65
N ILE A 83 15.99 -0.28 41.46
CA ILE A 83 17.20 -0.95 40.96
C ILE A 83 18.43 -0.52 41.78
N ILE A 84 18.56 0.77 42.09
CA ILE A 84 19.66 1.29 42.91
C ILE A 84 19.56 0.79 44.36
N SER A 85 18.35 0.73 44.94
CA SER A 85 18.15 0.21 46.30
C SER A 85 18.48 -1.29 46.38
N ASN A 86 18.05 -2.12 45.42
CA ASN A 86 18.41 -3.54 45.40
C ASN A 86 19.90 -3.77 45.09
N PHE A 87 20.54 -2.90 44.31
CA PHE A 87 21.97 -3.00 44.00
C PHE A 87 22.86 -2.56 45.18
N LEU A 88 22.46 -1.53 45.94
CA LEU A 88 23.15 -1.08 47.15
C LEU A 88 22.93 -1.99 48.37
N MET A 89 21.84 -2.76 48.44
CA MET A 89 21.60 -3.70 49.54
C MET A 89 22.38 -5.02 49.39
N CYS A 90 22.95 -5.25 48.20
CA CYS A 90 23.79 -6.40 47.86
C CYS A 90 25.31 -6.15 48.03
N PHE A 91 25.72 -4.94 48.42
CA PHE A 91 27.10 -4.57 48.80
C PHE A 91 27.15 -4.07 50.24
#